data_AF-A0A2P9HAF5-F1
#
_entry.id   AF-A0A2P9HAF5-F1
#
_cell.length_a   1.000
_cell.length_b   1.000
_cell.length_c   1.000
_cell.angle_alpha   90.00
_cell.angle_beta   90.00
_cell.angle_gamma   90.00
#
_symmetry.space_group_name_H-M   'P 1'
#
loop_
_entity.id
_entity.type
_entity.pdbx_description
1 polymer ?
#
loop_
_entity_poly.entity_id
_entity_poly.type
_entity_poly.pdbx_seq_one_letter_code
_entity_poly.pdbx_strand_id
1 'polypeptide(L)'
;MHATGGYPSHHQNLLQDVKNVLHTHVELSRLKKQAHAETLAAHAETLAAQQKAAKSGQEVLKAQQDLILANRELQGAQKELQHAQNNLAAAKAIVLTNIFQGVFCLPKIETTATDYALEMAAKYQLDTALELNQRERTSIIKSMAPFIAYLKSHSDVQKCNFKAIKQVNDVKSFAQYLQDATCKVRLVGFNKDLSVEDQQALAAAVMNRKGTLKVQYL
;
A
#
# COMPACT_ATOMS: atom_id res chain seq x y z
N MET A 1 -37.79 85.28 72.74
CA MET A 1 -37.64 84.66 71.41
C MET A 1 -38.09 83.22 71.51
N HIS A 2 -39.14 82.88 70.77
CA HIS A 2 -39.80 81.57 70.75
C HIS A 2 -38.87 80.47 70.22
N ALA A 3 -38.89 79.31 70.87
CA ALA A 3 -38.66 78.01 70.23
C ALA A 3 -39.41 76.94 71.03
N THR A 4 -40.68 76.74 70.68
CA THR A 4 -41.48 75.59 71.13
C THR A 4 -40.91 74.33 70.48
N GLY A 5 -39.96 73.69 71.16
CA GLY A 5 -39.50 72.34 70.82
C GLY A 5 -40.60 71.34 71.19
N GLY A 6 -41.51 71.09 70.26
CA GLY A 6 -42.50 70.03 70.39
C GLY A 6 -41.80 68.68 70.40
N TYR A 7 -41.77 68.02 71.56
CA TYR A 7 -41.38 66.62 71.63
C TYR A 7 -42.44 65.80 70.87
N PRO A 8 -42.05 64.98 69.87
CA PRO A 8 -43.01 64.13 69.18
C PRO A 8 -43.66 63.19 70.21
N SER A 9 -44.99 63.13 70.20
CA SER A 9 -45.73 62.24 71.09
C SER A 9 -45.27 60.79 70.90
N HIS A 10 -45.28 59.98 71.96
CA HIS A 10 -44.91 58.56 71.93
C HIS A 10 -45.59 57.77 70.78
N HIS A 11 -46.79 58.20 70.39
CA HIS A 11 -47.56 57.66 69.27
C HIS A 11 -46.89 57.91 67.89
N GLN A 12 -46.20 59.04 67.72
CA GLN A 12 -45.53 59.40 66.47
C GLN A 12 -44.24 58.59 66.25
N ASN A 13 -43.50 58.31 67.32
CA ASN A 13 -42.35 57.40 67.28
C ASN A 13 -42.78 55.96 66.95
N LEU A 14 -43.85 55.47 67.60
CA LEU A 14 -44.39 54.13 67.34
C LEU A 14 -44.86 53.95 65.88
N LEU A 15 -45.52 54.96 65.31
CA LEU A 15 -45.92 54.94 63.90
C LEU A 15 -44.72 54.94 62.95
N GLN A 16 -43.64 55.64 63.29
CA GLN A 16 -42.42 55.64 62.48
C GLN A 16 -41.70 54.28 62.56
N ASP A 17 -41.65 53.66 63.73
CA ASP A 17 -41.09 52.32 63.91
C ASP A 17 -41.87 51.26 63.12
N VAL A 18 -43.21 51.32 63.17
CA VAL A 18 -44.08 50.44 62.38
C VAL A 18 -43.83 50.62 60.88
N LYS A 19 -43.69 51.87 60.39
CA LYS A 19 -43.34 52.15 58.99
C LYS A 19 -41.97 51.58 58.61
N ASN A 20 -40.97 51.73 59.49
CA ASN A 20 -39.63 51.20 59.26
C ASN A 20 -39.65 49.67 59.17
N VAL A 21 -40.35 48.99 60.09
CA VAL A 21 -40.49 47.52 60.09
C VAL A 21 -41.23 47.03 58.84
N LEU A 22 -42.32 47.69 58.44
CA LEU A 22 -43.05 47.38 57.20
C LEU A 22 -42.16 47.55 55.96
N HIS A 23 -41.39 48.64 55.89
CA HIS A 23 -40.45 48.87 54.79
C HIS A 23 -39.37 47.78 54.72
N THR A 24 -38.76 47.44 55.86
CA THR A 24 -37.77 46.37 55.94
C THR A 24 -38.36 45.02 55.55
N HIS A 25 -39.59 44.70 55.96
CA HIS A 25 -40.26 43.46 55.59
C HIS A 25 -40.51 43.36 54.07
N VAL A 26 -40.91 44.46 53.43
CA VAL A 26 -41.10 44.55 51.98
C VAL A 26 -39.77 44.35 51.25
N GLU A 27 -38.70 45.03 51.69
CA GLU A 27 -37.37 44.87 51.08
C GLU A 27 -36.81 43.45 51.27
N LEU A 28 -36.94 42.86 52.46
CA LEU A 28 -36.54 41.47 52.69
C LEU A 28 -37.32 40.49 51.80
N SER A 29 -38.62 40.73 51.61
CA SER A 29 -39.45 39.92 50.71
C SER A 29 -39.03 40.06 49.25
N ARG A 30 -38.64 41.28 48.82
CA ARG A 30 -38.11 41.54 47.48
C ARG A 30 -36.77 40.86 47.27
N LEU A 31 -35.83 41.02 48.20
CA LEU A 31 -34.52 40.38 48.17
C LEU A 31 -34.63 38.86 48.17
N LYS A 32 -35.52 38.28 48.97
CA LYS A 32 -35.76 36.83 48.98
C LYS A 32 -36.28 36.33 47.64
N LYS A 33 -37.20 37.06 47.00
CA LYS A 33 -37.70 36.73 45.65
C LYS A 33 -36.59 36.83 44.61
N GLN A 34 -35.77 37.87 44.68
CA GLN A 34 -34.65 38.06 43.77
C GLN A 34 -33.60 36.95 43.91
N ALA A 35 -33.16 36.65 45.13
CA ALA A 35 -32.20 35.57 45.40
C ALA A 35 -32.72 34.20 44.94
N HIS A 36 -34.03 33.94 45.10
CA HIS A 36 -34.64 32.72 44.59
C HIS A 36 -34.64 32.66 43.05
N ALA A 37 -34.97 33.77 42.37
CA ALA A 37 -34.93 33.85 40.92
C ALA A 37 -33.49 33.67 40.37
N GLU A 38 -32.49 34.29 41.01
CA GLU A 38 -31.07 34.13 40.66
C GLU A 38 -30.61 32.67 40.84
N THR A 39 -31.02 32.02 41.93
CA THR A 39 -30.70 30.59 42.17
C THR A 39 -31.31 29.68 41.10
N LEU A 40 -32.57 29.94 40.72
CA LEU A 40 -33.24 29.18 39.66
C LEU A 40 -32.57 29.39 38.29
N ALA A 41 -32.18 30.62 37.97
CA ALA A 41 -31.47 30.94 36.74
C ALA A 41 -30.11 30.22 36.68
N ALA A 42 -29.32 30.29 37.75
CA ALA A 42 -28.03 29.59 37.84
C ALA A 42 -28.18 28.07 37.72
N HIS A 43 -29.24 27.49 38.28
CA HIS A 43 -29.53 26.06 38.14
C HIS A 43 -29.88 25.69 36.69
N ALA A 44 -30.71 26.51 36.03
CA ALA A 44 -31.08 26.29 34.63
C ALA A 44 -29.86 26.37 33.69
N GLU A 45 -28.97 27.34 33.91
CA GLU A 45 -27.71 27.46 33.17
C GLU A 45 -26.79 26.25 33.39
N THR A 46 -26.67 25.79 34.63
CA THR A 46 -25.89 24.59 34.97
C THR A 46 -26.43 23.35 34.26
N LEU A 47 -27.75 23.16 34.26
CA LEU A 47 -28.40 22.03 33.58
C LEU A 47 -28.19 22.10 32.06
N ALA A 48 -28.32 23.29 31.46
CA ALA A 48 -28.06 23.49 30.04
C ALA A 48 -26.61 23.17 29.68
N ALA A 49 -25.65 23.59 30.52
CA ALA A 49 -24.24 23.27 30.34
C ALA A 49 -23.97 21.75 30.42
N GLN A 50 -24.58 21.06 31.39
CA GLN A 50 -24.48 19.60 31.52
C GLN A 50 -25.05 18.87 30.31
N GLN A 51 -26.22 19.28 29.82
CA GLN A 51 -26.82 18.70 28.61
C GLN A 51 -25.94 18.89 27.38
N LYS A 52 -25.34 20.08 27.23
CA LYS A 52 -24.40 20.36 26.14
C LYS A 52 -23.15 19.49 26.23
N ALA A 53 -22.58 19.35 27.43
CA ALA A 53 -21.43 18.48 27.67
C ALA A 53 -21.75 17.01 27.37
N ALA A 54 -22.92 16.52 27.79
CA ALA A 54 -23.36 15.15 27.50
C ALA A 54 -23.51 14.88 26.00
N LYS A 55 -24.12 15.82 25.24
CA LYS A 55 -24.23 15.73 23.78
C LYS A 55 -22.86 15.68 23.11
N SER A 56 -21.96 16.58 23.49
CA SER A 56 -20.59 16.60 22.96
C SER A 56 -19.84 15.30 23.29
N GLY A 57 -20.02 14.73 24.48
CA GLY A 57 -19.46 13.43 24.84
C GLY A 57 -19.98 12.29 23.96
N GLN A 58 -21.28 12.29 23.62
CA GLN A 58 -21.85 11.31 22.69
C GLN A 58 -21.28 11.45 21.27
N GLU A 59 -21.09 12.68 20.78
CA GLU A 59 -20.48 12.93 19.48
C GLU A 59 -19.03 12.43 19.42
N VAL A 60 -18.24 12.67 20.48
CA VAL A 60 -16.87 12.16 20.58
C VAL A 60 -16.84 10.63 20.58
N LEU A 61 -17.73 9.97 21.34
CA LEU A 61 -17.82 8.51 21.35
C LEU A 61 -18.20 7.95 19.98
N LYS A 62 -19.13 8.59 19.27
CA LYS A 62 -19.48 8.20 17.91
C LYS A 62 -18.29 8.35 16.95
N ALA A 63 -17.60 9.48 16.99
CA ALA A 63 -16.41 9.70 16.17
C ALA A 63 -15.30 8.67 16.46
N GLN A 64 -15.13 8.27 17.72
CA GLN A 64 -14.19 7.20 18.09
C GLN A 64 -14.61 5.84 17.53
N GLN A 65 -15.91 5.51 17.56
CA GLN A 65 -16.42 4.27 16.96
C GLN A 65 -16.21 4.27 15.44
N ASP A 66 -16.53 5.37 14.78
CA ASP A 66 -16.33 5.54 13.33
C ASP A 66 -14.85 5.36 12.97
N LEU A 67 -13.94 5.93 13.76
CA LEU A 67 -12.49 5.79 13.57
C LEU A 67 -12.02 4.33 13.75
N ILE A 68 -12.55 3.61 14.74
CA ILE A 68 -12.23 2.19 14.95
C ILE A 68 -12.68 1.34 13.75
N LEU A 69 -13.87 1.61 13.21
CA LEU A 69 -14.39 0.92 12.03
C LEU A 69 -13.50 1.19 10.81
N ALA A 70 -13.20 2.46 10.52
CA ALA A 70 -12.33 2.85 9.42
C ALA A 70 -10.94 2.19 9.51
N ASN A 71 -10.36 2.11 10.71
CA ASN A 71 -9.07 1.44 10.92
C ASN A 71 -9.14 -0.07 10.62
N ARG A 72 -10.25 -0.74 10.96
CA ARG A 72 -10.43 -2.17 10.62
C ARG A 72 -10.55 -2.38 9.13
N GLU A 73 -11.28 -1.51 8.43
CA GLU A 73 -11.42 -1.55 6.97
C GLU A 73 -10.07 -1.35 6.29
N LEU A 74 -9.27 -0.37 6.74
CA LEU A 74 -7.93 -0.13 6.23
C LEU A 74 -7.01 -1.35 6.41
N GLN A 75 -7.05 -2.00 7.57
CA GLN A 75 -6.30 -3.23 7.82
C GLN A 75 -6.75 -4.38 6.92
N GLY A 76 -8.05 -4.49 6.64
CA GLY A 76 -8.59 -5.44 5.66
C GLY A 76 -8.01 -5.21 4.27
N ALA A 77 -8.13 -3.98 3.77
CA ALA A 77 -7.60 -3.58 2.46
C ALA A 77 -6.09 -3.80 2.33
N GLN A 78 -5.31 -3.55 3.39
CA GLN A 78 -3.87 -3.82 3.40
C GLN A 78 -3.55 -5.32 3.24
N LYS A 79 -4.30 -6.20 3.91
CA LYS A 79 -4.12 -7.66 3.77
C LYS A 79 -4.46 -8.13 2.36
N GLU A 80 -5.55 -7.61 1.78
CA GLU A 80 -5.94 -7.92 0.41
C GLU A 80 -4.89 -7.44 -0.60
N LEU A 81 -4.37 -6.23 -0.43
CA LEU A 81 -3.29 -5.72 -1.26
C LEU A 81 -2.04 -6.59 -1.19
N GLN A 82 -1.62 -7.00 0.02
CA GLN A 82 -0.48 -7.89 0.19
C GLN A 82 -0.70 -9.25 -0.50
N HIS A 83 -1.91 -9.82 -0.37
CA HIS A 83 -2.26 -11.07 -1.04
C HIS A 83 -2.22 -10.92 -2.57
N ALA A 84 -2.75 -9.82 -3.11
CA ALA A 84 -2.73 -9.53 -4.53
C ALA A 84 -1.28 -9.36 -5.06
N GLN A 85 -0.41 -8.71 -4.30
CA GLN A 85 1.01 -8.56 -4.64
C GLN A 85 1.73 -9.91 -4.69
N ASN A 86 1.49 -10.79 -3.71
CA ASN A 86 2.07 -12.13 -3.68
C ASN A 86 1.61 -12.97 -4.88
N ASN A 87 0.31 -12.92 -5.19
CA ASN A 87 -0.25 -13.61 -6.36
C ASN A 87 0.36 -13.10 -7.68
N LEU A 88 0.55 -11.79 -7.81
CA LEU A 88 1.17 -11.19 -8.98
C LEU A 88 2.63 -11.63 -9.12
N ALA A 89 3.40 -11.65 -8.02
CA ALA A 89 4.78 -12.11 -8.02
C ALA A 89 4.88 -13.59 -8.43
N ALA A 90 4.02 -14.45 -7.88
CA ALA A 90 3.92 -15.86 -8.25
C ALA A 90 3.59 -16.04 -9.75
N ALA A 91 2.56 -15.36 -10.24
CA ALA A 91 2.17 -15.43 -11.64
C ALA A 91 3.29 -14.94 -12.57
N LYS A 92 3.98 -13.86 -12.21
CA LYS A 92 5.13 -13.35 -12.96
C LYS A 92 6.26 -14.37 -13.00
N ALA A 93 6.62 -14.96 -11.86
CA ALA A 93 7.65 -15.99 -11.77
C ALA A 93 7.32 -17.21 -12.64
N ILE A 94 6.06 -17.66 -12.67
CA ILE A 94 5.59 -18.76 -13.53
C ILE A 94 5.76 -18.41 -15.00
N VAL A 95 5.36 -17.20 -15.43
CA VAL A 95 5.50 -16.76 -16.82
C VAL A 95 6.97 -16.68 -17.23
N LEU A 96 7.80 -16.04 -16.41
CA LEU A 96 9.23 -15.91 -16.65
C LEU A 96 9.92 -17.28 -16.74
N THR A 97 9.62 -18.18 -15.81
CA THR A 97 10.17 -19.54 -15.79
C THR A 97 9.74 -20.32 -17.02
N ASN A 98 8.47 -20.21 -17.43
CA ASN A 98 7.98 -20.87 -18.65
C ASN A 98 8.64 -20.34 -19.93
N ILE A 99 8.89 -19.03 -20.02
CA ILE A 99 9.65 -18.45 -21.14
C ILE A 99 11.08 -18.98 -21.13
N PHE A 100 11.72 -18.95 -19.97
CA PHE A 100 13.09 -19.41 -19.78
C PHE A 100 13.26 -20.90 -20.12
N GLN A 101 12.40 -21.77 -19.60
CA GLN A 101 12.39 -23.21 -19.90
C GLN A 101 12.01 -23.51 -21.35
N GLY A 102 11.12 -22.70 -21.93
CA GLY A 102 10.73 -22.80 -23.34
C GLY A 102 11.94 -22.65 -24.28
N VAL A 103 12.92 -21.82 -23.91
CA VAL A 103 14.19 -21.72 -24.66
C VAL A 103 14.92 -23.07 -24.71
N PHE A 104 14.84 -23.89 -23.67
CA PHE A 104 15.50 -25.19 -23.62
C PHE A 104 14.60 -26.34 -24.10
N CYS A 105 13.44 -26.03 -24.70
CA CYS A 105 12.43 -27.00 -25.12
C CYS A 105 11.94 -27.90 -23.98
N LEU A 106 11.96 -27.40 -22.74
CA LEU A 106 11.47 -28.12 -21.58
C LEU A 106 9.94 -27.98 -21.48
N PRO A 107 9.27 -28.95 -20.81
CA PRO A 107 7.84 -28.85 -20.54
C PRO A 107 7.50 -27.56 -19.78
N LYS A 108 6.33 -26.99 -20.06
CA LYS A 108 5.82 -25.87 -19.27
C LYS A 108 5.50 -26.34 -17.86
N ILE A 109 5.82 -25.52 -16.87
CA ILE A 109 5.38 -25.73 -15.51
C ILE A 109 3.92 -25.31 -15.34
N GLU A 110 3.21 -26.09 -14.53
CA GLU A 110 1.83 -25.82 -14.15
C GLU A 110 1.73 -24.57 -13.26
N THR A 111 0.55 -23.96 -13.23
CA THR A 111 0.28 -22.77 -12.41
C THR A 111 0.36 -23.04 -10.91
N THR A 112 0.27 -24.30 -10.49
CA THR A 112 0.40 -24.78 -9.12
C THR A 112 1.86 -24.88 -8.66
N ALA A 113 2.83 -24.88 -9.57
CA ALA A 113 4.27 -25.00 -9.27
C ALA A 113 4.90 -23.65 -8.86
N THR A 114 4.24 -22.91 -7.97
CA THR A 114 4.64 -21.55 -7.59
C THR A 114 6.00 -21.51 -6.91
N ASP A 115 6.27 -22.40 -5.95
CA ASP A 115 7.55 -22.40 -5.22
C ASP A 115 8.74 -22.67 -6.16
N TYR A 116 8.59 -23.65 -7.05
CA TYR A 116 9.58 -23.94 -8.08
C TYR A 116 9.81 -22.74 -9.00
N ALA A 117 8.74 -22.07 -9.44
CA ALA A 117 8.85 -20.89 -10.30
C ALA A 117 9.56 -19.73 -9.60
N LEU A 118 9.24 -19.48 -8.32
CA LEU A 118 9.90 -18.45 -7.51
C LEU A 118 11.38 -18.77 -7.30
N GLU A 119 11.71 -20.03 -7.01
CA GLU A 119 13.10 -20.48 -6.87
C GLU A 119 13.88 -20.30 -8.17
N MET A 120 13.32 -20.73 -9.31
CA MET A 120 13.95 -20.57 -10.62
C MET A 120 14.15 -19.10 -10.98
N ALA A 121 13.11 -18.28 -10.78
CA ALA A 121 13.17 -16.85 -11.03
C ALA A 121 14.25 -16.17 -10.18
N ALA A 122 14.39 -16.54 -8.91
CA ALA A 122 15.41 -16.00 -8.02
C ALA A 122 16.83 -16.51 -8.38
N LYS A 123 16.99 -17.83 -8.54
CA LYS A 123 18.28 -18.49 -8.83
C LYS A 123 18.93 -17.96 -10.09
N TYR A 124 18.13 -17.73 -11.13
CA TYR A 124 18.60 -17.24 -12.43
C TYR A 124 18.27 -15.75 -12.64
N GLN A 125 17.82 -15.03 -11.62
CA GLN A 125 17.50 -13.60 -11.68
C GLN A 125 16.63 -13.24 -12.92
N LEU A 126 15.60 -14.04 -13.19
CA LEU A 126 14.84 -13.93 -14.43
C LEU A 126 14.12 -12.57 -14.55
N ASP A 127 13.75 -11.95 -13.43
CA ASP A 127 13.13 -10.63 -13.41
C ASP A 127 14.02 -9.49 -13.95
N THR A 128 15.34 -9.66 -13.89
CA THR A 128 16.30 -8.67 -14.42
C THR A 128 16.74 -9.01 -15.83
N ALA A 129 16.81 -10.30 -16.15
CA ALA A 129 17.26 -10.79 -17.45
C ALA A 129 16.16 -10.81 -18.52
N LEU A 130 14.89 -10.88 -18.14
CA LEU A 130 13.74 -10.92 -19.04
C LEU A 130 12.82 -9.71 -18.82
N GLU A 131 12.41 -9.10 -19.91
CA GLU A 131 11.31 -8.13 -19.93
C GLU A 131 10.08 -8.75 -20.56
N LEU A 132 8.92 -8.49 -19.95
CA LEU A 132 7.62 -8.88 -20.48
C LEU A 132 6.92 -7.65 -21.02
N ASN A 133 6.57 -7.67 -22.31
CA ASN A 133 5.64 -6.70 -22.88
C ASN A 133 4.23 -7.30 -22.85
N GLN A 134 3.44 -6.89 -21.86
CA GLN A 134 2.09 -7.40 -21.67
C GLN A 134 1.14 -7.01 -22.80
N ARG A 135 1.30 -5.82 -23.38
CA ARG A 135 0.43 -5.32 -24.45
C ARG A 135 0.59 -6.13 -25.72
N GLU A 136 1.83 -6.43 -26.09
CA GLU A 136 2.14 -7.17 -27.30
C GLU A 136 2.23 -8.69 -27.08
N ARG A 137 2.14 -9.14 -25.82
CA ARG A 137 2.38 -10.53 -25.40
C ARG A 137 3.72 -11.08 -25.89
N THR A 138 4.74 -10.22 -25.85
CA THR A 138 6.11 -10.54 -26.29
C THR A 138 7.08 -10.49 -25.12
N SER A 139 8.27 -11.05 -25.32
CA SER A 139 9.34 -11.04 -24.34
C SER A 139 10.66 -10.58 -24.95
N ILE A 140 11.47 -9.94 -24.14
CA ILE A 140 12.81 -9.46 -24.49
C ILE A 140 13.80 -10.09 -23.51
N ILE A 141 14.88 -10.66 -24.04
CA ILE A 141 16.04 -11.05 -23.23
C ILE A 141 16.99 -9.87 -23.15
N LYS A 142 17.20 -9.33 -21.95
CA LYS A 142 18.17 -8.27 -21.66
C LYS A 142 19.59 -8.78 -21.49
N SER A 143 19.74 -10.00 -20.94
CA SER A 143 21.04 -10.61 -20.70
C SER A 143 21.00 -12.12 -20.93
N MET A 144 22.07 -12.65 -21.53
CA MET A 144 22.23 -14.08 -21.77
C MET A 144 22.87 -14.81 -20.59
N ALA A 145 23.33 -14.09 -19.57
CA ALA A 145 23.99 -14.65 -18.39
C ALA A 145 23.22 -15.81 -17.72
N PRO A 146 21.89 -15.71 -17.43
CA PRO A 146 21.19 -16.82 -16.80
C PRO A 146 21.02 -18.04 -17.70
N PHE A 147 20.88 -17.83 -19.01
CA PHE A 147 20.80 -18.93 -19.98
C PHE A 147 22.13 -19.68 -20.04
N ILE A 148 23.25 -18.95 -20.05
CA ILE A 148 24.59 -19.53 -19.97
C ILE A 148 24.78 -20.28 -18.65
N ALA A 149 24.39 -19.69 -17.52
CA ALA A 149 24.50 -20.32 -16.20
C ALA A 149 23.69 -21.62 -16.11
N TYR A 150 22.48 -21.65 -16.70
CA TYR A 150 21.68 -22.86 -16.80
C TYR A 150 22.37 -23.93 -17.63
N LEU A 151 22.86 -23.59 -18.83
CA LEU A 151 23.56 -24.54 -19.69
C LEU A 151 24.84 -25.10 -19.06
N LYS A 152 25.56 -24.31 -18.26
CA LYS A 152 26.73 -24.78 -17.51
C LYS A 152 26.37 -25.80 -16.43
N SER A 153 25.17 -25.72 -15.87
CA SER A 153 24.66 -26.66 -14.86
C SER A 153 23.90 -27.84 -15.45
N HIS A 154 23.49 -27.78 -16.72
CA HIS A 154 22.65 -28.77 -17.39
C HIS A 154 23.28 -29.20 -18.73
N SER A 155 24.32 -30.03 -18.64
CA SER A 155 25.08 -30.50 -19.81
C SER A 155 24.31 -31.41 -20.77
N ASP A 156 23.14 -31.90 -20.34
CA ASP A 156 22.18 -32.67 -21.12
C ASP A 156 21.46 -31.81 -22.18
N VAL A 157 21.43 -30.49 -22.00
CA VAL A 157 20.75 -29.57 -22.91
C VAL A 157 21.59 -29.33 -24.17
N GLN A 158 21.09 -29.84 -25.30
CA GLN A 158 21.77 -29.72 -26.60
C GLN A 158 21.09 -28.75 -27.57
N LYS A 159 19.92 -28.20 -27.20
CA LYS A 159 19.10 -27.35 -28.07
C LYS A 159 18.67 -26.10 -27.31
N CYS A 160 18.80 -24.94 -27.96
CA CYS A 160 18.25 -23.67 -27.49
C CYS A 160 17.35 -23.06 -28.57
N ASN A 161 16.19 -22.54 -28.21
CA ASN A 161 15.18 -22.02 -29.11
C ASN A 161 14.68 -20.65 -28.65
N PHE A 162 15.27 -19.60 -29.19
CA PHE A 162 14.93 -18.22 -28.93
C PHE A 162 13.93 -17.65 -29.95
N LYS A 163 13.36 -18.47 -30.83
CA LYS A 163 12.47 -18.00 -31.93
C LYS A 163 11.20 -17.30 -31.43
N ALA A 164 10.71 -17.67 -30.25
CA ALA A 164 9.53 -17.05 -29.63
C ALA A 164 9.86 -15.74 -28.88
N ILE A 165 11.15 -15.38 -28.77
CA ILE A 165 11.60 -14.15 -28.10
C ILE A 165 11.66 -13.04 -29.15
N LYS A 166 11.00 -11.92 -28.87
CA LYS A 166 10.91 -10.80 -29.82
C LYS A 166 12.27 -10.16 -30.06
N GLN A 167 13.05 -9.98 -29.00
CA GLN A 167 14.38 -9.40 -29.06
C GLN A 167 15.32 -10.10 -28.08
N VAL A 168 16.52 -10.44 -28.54
CA VAL A 168 17.57 -11.03 -27.71
C VAL A 168 18.76 -10.11 -27.72
N ASN A 169 19.08 -9.53 -26.55
CA ASN A 169 20.28 -8.74 -26.34
C ASN A 169 21.40 -9.64 -25.83
N ASP A 170 22.63 -9.11 -25.80
CA ASP A 170 23.80 -9.80 -25.25
C ASP A 170 24.14 -11.13 -25.96
N VAL A 171 23.82 -11.22 -27.25
CA VAL A 171 24.07 -12.41 -28.08
C VAL A 171 25.57 -12.70 -28.22
N LYS A 172 26.42 -11.67 -28.20
CA LYS A 172 27.88 -11.83 -28.26
C LYS A 172 28.44 -12.66 -27.10
N SER A 173 27.97 -12.42 -25.87
CA SER A 173 28.39 -13.21 -24.70
C SER A 173 27.94 -14.67 -24.83
N PHE A 174 26.75 -14.89 -25.38
CA PHE A 174 26.28 -16.24 -25.67
C PHE A 174 27.11 -16.92 -26.77
N ALA A 175 27.41 -16.22 -27.85
CA ALA A 175 28.26 -16.71 -28.93
C ALA A 175 29.67 -17.06 -28.44
N GLN A 176 30.22 -16.30 -27.50
CA GLN A 176 31.48 -16.64 -26.84
C GLN A 176 31.36 -17.93 -26.03
N TYR A 177 30.30 -18.10 -25.24
CA TYR A 177 30.07 -19.35 -24.49
C TYR A 177 29.87 -20.56 -25.41
N LEU A 178 29.19 -20.40 -26.55
CA LEU A 178 29.00 -21.49 -27.52
C LEU A 178 30.33 -22.04 -28.07
N GLN A 179 31.41 -21.26 -28.02
CA GLN A 179 32.76 -21.68 -28.44
C GLN A 179 33.51 -22.46 -27.36
N ASP A 180 33.04 -22.42 -26.11
CA ASP A 180 33.65 -23.13 -25.00
C ASP A 180 33.61 -24.65 -25.25
N ALA A 181 34.72 -25.35 -24.99
CA ALA A 181 34.84 -26.79 -25.15
C ALA A 181 33.89 -27.58 -24.21
N THR A 182 33.51 -26.97 -23.09
CA THR A 182 32.55 -27.53 -22.14
C THR A 182 31.12 -27.46 -22.65
N CYS A 183 30.81 -26.53 -23.56
CA CYS A 183 29.47 -26.35 -24.09
C CYS A 183 29.03 -27.57 -24.92
N LYS A 184 27.82 -28.09 -24.63
CA LYS A 184 27.24 -29.25 -25.32
C LYS A 184 26.10 -28.89 -26.27
N VAL A 185 25.77 -27.61 -26.40
CA VAL A 185 24.74 -27.13 -27.33
C VAL A 185 25.16 -27.41 -28.76
N ARG A 186 24.25 -28.03 -29.52
CA ARG A 186 24.44 -28.40 -30.93
C ARG A 186 23.52 -27.64 -31.87
N LEU A 187 22.40 -27.14 -31.37
CA LEU A 187 21.42 -26.41 -32.17
C LEU A 187 20.93 -25.18 -31.43
N VAL A 188 20.99 -24.03 -32.10
CA VAL A 188 20.41 -22.78 -31.60
C VAL A 188 19.49 -22.19 -32.66
N GLY A 189 18.28 -21.82 -32.26
CA GLY A 189 17.32 -21.11 -33.10
C GLY A 189 17.11 -19.68 -32.63
N PHE A 190 17.14 -18.72 -33.54
CA PHE A 190 16.79 -17.31 -33.29
C PHE A 190 15.71 -16.84 -34.26
N ASN A 191 15.03 -15.75 -33.89
CA ASN A 191 14.26 -14.94 -34.83
C ASN A 191 15.23 -14.30 -35.85
N LYS A 192 14.82 -14.15 -37.11
CA LYS A 192 15.56 -13.50 -38.20
C LYS A 192 15.96 -12.04 -37.95
N ASP A 193 15.32 -11.35 -37.01
CA ASP A 193 15.51 -9.91 -36.74
C ASP A 193 16.78 -9.58 -35.91
N LEU A 194 17.78 -10.47 -35.87
CA LEU A 194 19.05 -10.21 -35.18
C LEU A 194 19.91 -9.19 -35.92
N SER A 195 20.70 -8.40 -35.17
CA SER A 195 21.69 -7.49 -35.75
C SER A 195 22.74 -8.23 -36.57
N VAL A 196 23.32 -7.54 -37.56
CA VAL A 196 24.38 -8.11 -38.42
C VAL A 196 25.59 -8.54 -37.57
N GLU A 197 25.93 -7.74 -36.56
CA GLU A 197 27.02 -8.02 -35.63
C GLU A 197 26.77 -9.28 -34.80
N ASP A 198 25.54 -9.51 -34.35
CA ASP A 198 25.18 -10.71 -33.59
C ASP A 198 25.17 -11.96 -34.47
N GLN A 199 24.68 -11.85 -35.71
CA GLN A 199 24.73 -12.94 -36.69
C GLN A 199 26.19 -13.32 -37.02
N GLN A 200 27.08 -12.33 -37.17
CA GLN A 200 28.52 -12.57 -37.39
C GLN A 200 29.17 -13.26 -36.19
N ALA A 201 28.87 -12.84 -34.96
CA ALA A 201 29.38 -13.49 -33.75
C ALA A 201 28.95 -14.97 -33.66
N LEU A 202 27.68 -15.27 -33.98
CA LEU A 202 27.16 -16.63 -34.01
C LEU A 202 27.78 -17.47 -35.14
N ALA A 203 28.01 -16.88 -36.32
CA ALA A 203 28.68 -17.55 -37.42
C ALA A 203 30.13 -17.93 -37.07
N ALA A 204 30.87 -17.04 -36.42
CA ALA A 204 32.20 -17.33 -35.90
C ALA A 204 32.18 -18.50 -34.92
N ALA A 205 31.19 -18.55 -34.03
CA ALA A 205 31.03 -19.66 -33.09
C ALA A 205 30.79 -21.01 -33.81
N VAL A 206 29.95 -21.04 -34.86
CA VAL A 206 29.70 -22.23 -35.68
C VAL A 206 30.99 -22.72 -36.36
N MET A 207 31.78 -21.81 -36.93
CA MET A 207 33.04 -22.14 -37.60
C MET A 207 34.05 -22.76 -36.63
N ASN A 208 34.23 -22.17 -35.44
CA ASN A 208 35.13 -22.67 -34.40
C ASN A 208 34.72 -24.06 -33.89
N ARG A 209 33.43 -24.37 -33.96
CA ARG A 209 32.85 -25.66 -33.56
C ARG A 209 32.85 -26.72 -34.65
N LYS A 210 33.48 -26.46 -35.81
CA LYS A 210 33.73 -27.43 -36.91
C LYS A 210 32.50 -28.26 -37.29
N GLY A 211 31.33 -27.63 -37.37
CA GLY A 211 30.07 -28.28 -37.78
C GLY A 211 29.31 -29.03 -36.67
N THR A 212 29.84 -29.07 -35.45
CA THR A 212 29.13 -29.67 -34.29
C THR A 212 28.04 -28.76 -33.71
N LEU A 213 28.05 -27.47 -34.06
CA LEU A 213 27.06 -26.46 -33.72
C LEU A 213 26.35 -26.00 -35.00
N LYS A 214 25.03 -25.87 -34.94
CA LYS A 214 24.18 -25.30 -36.00
C LYS A 214 23.36 -24.15 -35.43
N VAL A 215 23.32 -23.04 -36.17
CA VAL A 215 22.47 -21.87 -35.85
C VAL A 215 21.43 -21.71 -36.96
N GLN A 216 20.17 -21.53 -36.58
CA GLN A 216 19.05 -21.32 -37.49
C GLN A 216 18.40 -19.96 -37.21
N TYR A 217 18.13 -19.22 -38.27
CA TYR A 217 17.36 -17.98 -38.23
C TYR A 217 16.03 -18.26 -38.94
N LEU A 218 14.90 -18.14 -38.23
CA LEU A 218 13.56 -18.31 -38.78
C LEU A 218 12.74 -17.04 -38.60
#